data_AF-A0A267F7A0-F1
#
_entry.id   AF-A0A267F7A0-F1
#
_cell.length_a   1.000
_cell.length_b   1.000
_cell.length_c   1.000
_cell.angle_alpha   90.00
_cell.angle_beta   90.00
_cell.angle_gamma   90.00
#
_symmetry.space_group_name_H-M   'P 1'
#
loop_
_entity.id
_entity.type
_entity.pdbx_description
1 polymer ?
#
loop_
_entity_poly.entity_id
_entity_poly.type
_entity_poly.pdbx_seq_one_letter_code
_entity_poly.pdbx_strand_id
1 'polypeptide(L)'
;MATETVFLVAPIDKGDALNAFSSIDTWPSLQNGSDPQDELAVQSAGQVLQAFCKMPPNVQKEFAEYPGIVKLGLEKYAESGDASSTVEWIVSQIPSMLFRTDRTGYIPIEAALESGNGAAARMMLNEAERVGSLDRLLGYRNARYGHTLMMLAVHLNSRDFADIFERLLNFDPTSVHRCYDLDGCNVFHRCTKSKSCTSLQIIFGLLINLSSVFLKDKIRHLKDALEMTDSKKYTPLHYIALDGNVEMLESLQRFLRHKNINISFDACFKDSRLLTPLMLGVQNGQFEVCKWLLENGSVDVHFKQHSTCLTALHFAVRAGNPELISLLMKHGADPEYIDSECDGVADYKTPLGMAQTEDIPNKQACIKILTRS
;
A
#
# COMPACT_ATOMS: atom_id res chain seq x y z
N MET A 1 45.26 12.45 2.93
CA MET A 1 45.03 13.51 1.94
C MET A 1 44.99 12.87 0.57
N ALA A 2 43.81 12.41 0.14
CA ALA A 2 43.58 12.04 -1.25
C ALA A 2 42.68 13.15 -1.81
N THR A 3 43.24 13.94 -2.70
CA THR A 3 42.60 15.08 -3.35
C THR A 3 41.52 14.58 -4.29
N GLU A 4 40.27 14.86 -3.96
CA GLU A 4 39.17 14.84 -4.92
C GLU A 4 39.47 15.87 -6.01
N THR A 5 39.81 15.39 -7.19
CA THR A 5 39.80 16.17 -8.42
C THR A 5 38.36 16.51 -8.76
N VAL A 6 37.87 17.60 -8.18
CA VAL A 6 36.70 18.33 -8.67
C VAL A 6 37.04 18.81 -10.07
N PHE A 7 36.42 18.22 -11.09
CA PHE A 7 36.46 18.75 -12.46
C PHE A 7 35.71 20.09 -12.48
N LEU A 8 36.42 21.15 -12.11
CA LEU A 8 36.05 22.55 -12.33
C LEU A 8 36.13 22.83 -13.85
N VAL A 9 35.03 22.57 -14.55
CA VAL A 9 34.81 23.10 -15.90
C VAL A 9 34.29 24.53 -15.73
N ALA A 10 34.85 25.47 -16.51
CA ALA A 10 34.53 26.90 -16.47
C ALA A 10 33.01 27.16 -16.66
N PRO A 11 32.46 28.23 -16.05
CA PRO A 11 31.04 28.56 -16.17
C PRO A 11 30.67 28.78 -17.64
N ILE A 12 29.68 28.01 -18.10
CA ILE A 12 29.23 27.93 -19.49
C ILE A 12 28.26 29.09 -19.79
N ASP A 13 28.53 29.95 -20.78
CA ASP A 13 27.60 31.04 -21.17
C ASP A 13 26.32 30.48 -21.84
N LYS A 14 25.26 31.27 -21.97
CA LYS A 14 23.96 30.87 -22.55
C LYS A 14 24.09 30.21 -23.93
N GLY A 15 24.98 30.74 -24.77
CA GLY A 15 25.28 30.18 -26.09
C GLY A 15 25.98 28.82 -26.01
N ASP A 16 26.92 28.68 -25.08
CA ASP A 16 27.65 27.44 -24.86
C ASP A 16 26.78 26.37 -24.17
N ALA A 17 25.79 26.79 -23.38
CA ALA A 17 24.80 25.91 -22.76
C ALA A 17 23.87 25.29 -23.80
N LEU A 18 23.35 26.09 -24.73
CA LEU A 18 22.58 25.63 -25.89
C LEU A 18 23.41 24.69 -26.77
N ASN A 19 24.69 24.99 -26.98
CA ASN A 19 25.59 24.12 -27.72
C ASN A 19 25.85 22.79 -26.99
N ALA A 20 26.09 22.84 -25.67
CA ALA A 20 26.28 21.66 -24.83
C ALA A 20 25.04 20.74 -24.85
N PHE A 21 23.83 21.33 -24.83
CA PHE A 21 22.60 20.58 -24.99
C PHE A 21 22.44 20.01 -26.41
N SER A 22 22.77 20.78 -27.45
CA SER A 22 22.69 20.31 -28.84
C SER A 22 23.69 19.19 -29.20
N SER A 23 24.79 19.08 -28.44
CA SER A 23 25.79 18.01 -28.58
C SER A 23 25.40 16.70 -27.88
N ILE A 24 24.26 16.66 -27.19
CA ILE A 24 23.71 15.43 -26.62
C ILE A 24 22.92 14.75 -27.73
N ASP A 25 23.32 13.54 -28.13
CA ASP A 25 22.88 12.81 -29.33
C ASP A 25 21.35 12.56 -29.48
N THR A 26 20.54 13.02 -28.52
CA THR A 26 19.08 12.92 -28.55
C THR A 26 18.38 14.20 -28.07
N TRP A 27 19.04 15.36 -28.16
CA TRP A 27 18.40 16.62 -27.81
C TRP A 27 17.39 17.03 -28.89
N PRO A 28 16.11 17.30 -28.56
CA PRO A 28 15.14 17.72 -29.55
C PRO A 28 15.60 19.05 -30.14
N SER A 29 15.84 19.10 -31.45
CA SER A 29 16.14 20.35 -32.13
C SER A 29 14.98 21.32 -31.91
N LEU A 30 15.24 22.39 -31.15
CA LEU A 30 14.31 23.50 -30.89
C LEU A 30 13.98 24.20 -32.21
N GLN A 31 13.07 23.63 -33.00
CA GLN A 31 12.41 24.33 -34.10
C GLN A 31 11.01 24.71 -33.66
N ASN A 32 10.81 26.02 -33.47
CA ASN A 32 9.52 26.70 -33.37
C ASN A 32 8.58 26.23 -32.23
N GLY A 33 8.85 26.68 -31.01
CA GLY A 33 7.83 26.86 -29.98
C GLY A 33 7.10 25.61 -29.47
N SER A 34 7.50 24.42 -29.92
CA SER A 34 7.07 23.14 -29.36
C SER A 34 7.99 22.74 -28.21
N ASP A 35 7.36 22.37 -27.11
CA ASP A 35 7.97 21.92 -25.87
C ASP A 35 8.86 20.68 -26.16
N PRO A 36 10.11 20.58 -25.65
CA PRO A 36 11.01 19.45 -25.90
C PRO A 36 10.53 18.23 -25.12
N GLN A 37 9.39 17.68 -25.52
CA GLN A 37 8.67 16.66 -24.76
C GLN A 37 9.00 15.24 -25.20
N ASP A 38 9.61 14.99 -26.36
CA ASP A 38 9.44 13.68 -27.01
C ASP A 38 10.66 12.77 -27.27
N GLU A 39 11.93 13.20 -27.19
CA GLU A 39 13.03 12.34 -27.69
C GLU A 39 14.32 12.29 -26.85
N LEU A 40 14.32 12.67 -25.57
CA LEU A 40 15.53 12.49 -24.75
C LEU A 40 15.64 11.04 -24.24
N ALA A 41 16.60 10.28 -24.81
CA ALA A 41 16.93 8.94 -24.34
C ALA A 41 17.50 8.93 -22.91
N VAL A 42 17.49 7.76 -22.29
CA VAL A 42 17.89 7.55 -20.89
C VAL A 42 19.34 7.98 -20.59
N GLN A 43 20.27 7.78 -21.53
CA GLN A 43 21.70 8.10 -21.36
C GLN A 43 21.98 9.60 -21.42
N SER A 44 21.17 10.34 -22.15
CA SER A 44 21.33 11.77 -22.40
C SER A 44 20.80 12.62 -21.24
N ALA A 45 19.76 12.17 -20.53
CA ALA A 45 19.19 12.89 -19.38
C ALA A 45 20.18 13.13 -18.22
N GLY A 46 21.02 12.14 -17.91
CA GLY A 46 22.06 12.29 -16.87
C GLY A 46 23.15 13.29 -17.27
N GLN A 47 23.52 13.31 -18.55
CA GLN A 47 24.48 14.27 -19.11
C GLN A 47 23.89 15.69 -19.16
N VAL A 48 22.61 15.83 -19.54
CA VAL A 48 21.83 17.07 -19.51
C VAL A 48 21.88 17.70 -18.11
N LEU A 49 21.64 16.90 -17.06
CA LEU A 49 21.67 17.37 -15.67
C LEU A 49 23.08 17.80 -15.21
N GLN A 50 24.11 17.01 -15.52
CA GLN A 50 25.49 17.38 -15.19
C GLN A 50 25.93 18.66 -15.92
N ALA A 51 25.51 18.84 -17.17
CA ALA A 51 25.78 20.05 -17.93
C ALA A 51 25.05 21.25 -17.31
N PHE A 52 23.77 21.10 -16.97
CA PHE A 52 22.96 22.14 -16.32
C PHE A 52 23.57 22.63 -14.99
N CYS A 53 24.10 21.73 -14.16
CA CYS A 53 24.75 22.11 -12.90
C CYS A 53 26.06 22.89 -13.04
N LYS A 54 26.74 22.77 -14.18
CA LYS A 54 27.98 23.51 -14.46
C LYS A 54 27.71 24.92 -15.01
N MET A 55 26.44 25.29 -15.21
CA MET A 55 26.04 26.58 -15.76
C MET A 55 26.03 27.70 -14.69
N PRO A 56 26.22 28.97 -15.08
CA PRO A 56 26.09 30.11 -14.19
C PRO A 56 24.62 30.32 -13.76
N PRO A 57 24.37 30.90 -12.56
CA PRO A 57 23.03 31.03 -11.95
C PRO A 57 22.01 31.74 -12.83
N ASN A 58 22.47 32.66 -13.68
CA ASN A 58 21.66 33.49 -14.56
C ASN A 58 21.04 32.66 -15.70
N VAL A 59 21.82 31.71 -16.23
CA VAL A 59 21.41 30.79 -17.31
C VAL A 59 20.53 29.68 -16.75
N GLN A 60 20.83 29.21 -15.54
CA GLN A 60 20.00 28.22 -14.86
C GLN A 60 18.59 28.75 -14.55
N LYS A 61 18.44 30.06 -14.25
CA LYS A 61 17.14 30.72 -14.09
C LYS A 61 16.29 30.78 -15.36
N GLU A 62 16.91 30.86 -16.53
CA GLU A 62 16.17 30.79 -17.80
C GLU A 62 15.82 29.35 -18.17
N PHE A 63 16.72 28.39 -17.93
CA PHE A 63 16.43 26.98 -18.16
C PHE A 63 15.43 26.40 -17.14
N ALA A 64 15.29 27.03 -15.98
CA ALA A 64 14.18 26.81 -15.04
C ALA A 64 12.80 27.05 -15.66
N GLU A 65 12.72 27.89 -16.70
CA GLU A 65 11.48 28.16 -17.43
C GLU A 65 11.11 27.03 -18.41
N TYR A 66 12.04 26.12 -18.73
CA TYR A 66 11.78 24.94 -19.56
C TYR A 66 11.43 23.73 -18.68
N PRO A 67 10.14 23.47 -18.42
CA PRO A 67 9.72 22.55 -17.37
C PRO A 67 10.01 21.09 -17.76
N GLY A 68 10.10 20.79 -19.06
CA GLY A 68 10.34 19.43 -19.56
C GLY A 68 11.73 18.87 -19.24
N ILE A 69 12.77 19.69 -19.35
CA ILE A 69 14.18 19.27 -19.17
C ILE A 69 14.49 18.99 -17.71
N VAL A 70 14.08 19.91 -16.84
CA VAL A 70 14.27 19.78 -15.39
C VAL A 70 13.44 18.60 -14.86
N LYS A 71 12.25 18.37 -15.41
CA LYS A 71 11.39 17.21 -15.09
C LYS A 71 12.06 15.88 -15.44
N LEU A 72 12.53 15.73 -16.68
CA LEU A 72 13.15 14.49 -17.16
C LEU A 72 14.44 14.16 -16.36
N GLY A 73 15.16 15.19 -15.95
CA GLY A 73 16.31 15.06 -15.06
C GLY A 73 15.93 14.60 -13.64
N LEU A 74 14.91 15.20 -13.03
CA LEU A 74 14.41 14.80 -11.71
C LEU A 74 13.89 13.35 -11.71
N GLU A 75 13.18 12.94 -12.77
CA GLU A 75 12.71 11.57 -12.99
C GLU A 75 13.89 10.59 -13.13
N LYS A 76 14.93 10.93 -13.90
CA LYS A 76 16.09 10.06 -14.00
C LYS A 76 16.94 10.02 -12.74
N TYR A 77 17.01 11.10 -11.97
CA TYR A 77 17.64 11.06 -10.65
C TYR A 77 16.86 10.18 -9.68
N ALA A 78 15.53 10.27 -9.70
CA ALA A 78 14.67 9.33 -8.99
C ALA A 78 15.04 7.89 -9.36
N GLU A 79 15.26 7.59 -10.64
CA GLU A 79 15.64 6.24 -11.10
C GLU A 79 17.11 5.84 -10.86
N SER A 80 18.08 6.77 -10.90
CA SER A 80 19.53 6.46 -10.91
C SER A 80 20.26 6.78 -9.60
N GLY A 81 19.76 7.72 -8.79
CA GLY A 81 20.37 8.14 -7.51
C GLY A 81 21.68 8.91 -7.61
N ASP A 82 22.18 9.19 -8.83
CA ASP A 82 23.56 9.63 -9.06
C ASP A 82 23.79 11.16 -9.03
N ALA A 83 22.75 11.95 -8.69
CA ALA A 83 22.74 13.41 -8.83
C ALA A 83 22.14 14.17 -7.62
N SER A 84 22.52 13.78 -6.40
CA SER A 84 21.94 14.36 -5.16
C SER A 84 22.09 15.87 -5.06
N SER A 85 23.29 16.40 -5.30
CA SER A 85 23.56 17.84 -5.23
C SER A 85 22.82 18.65 -6.30
N THR A 86 22.62 18.05 -7.48
CA THR A 86 21.91 18.68 -8.61
C THR A 86 20.42 18.82 -8.33
N VAL A 87 19.82 17.76 -7.79
CA VAL A 87 18.39 17.71 -7.52
C VAL A 87 18.04 18.51 -6.27
N GLU A 88 18.90 18.51 -5.24
CA GLU A 88 18.80 19.47 -4.12
C GLU A 88 18.77 20.91 -4.63
N TRP A 89 19.69 21.27 -5.52
CA TRP A 89 19.76 22.60 -6.09
C TRP A 89 18.52 22.95 -6.92
N ILE A 90 18.12 22.08 -7.85
CA ILE A 90 16.94 22.29 -8.72
C ILE A 90 15.68 22.51 -7.88
N VAL A 91 15.45 21.65 -6.90
CA VAL A 91 14.25 21.73 -6.07
C VAL A 91 14.32 22.97 -5.15
N SER A 92 15.52 23.35 -4.66
CA SER A 92 15.71 24.58 -3.88
C SER A 92 15.34 25.86 -4.64
N GLN A 93 15.62 25.89 -5.95
CA GLN A 93 15.35 27.03 -6.80
C GLN A 93 13.94 27.01 -7.39
N ILE A 94 13.38 25.82 -7.64
CA ILE A 94 12.08 25.65 -8.32
C ILE A 94 11.22 24.58 -7.62
N PRO A 95 10.60 24.90 -6.48
CA PRO A 95 9.80 23.93 -5.73
C PRO A 95 8.55 23.42 -6.48
N SER A 96 8.06 24.17 -7.48
CA SER A 96 6.91 23.76 -8.30
C SER A 96 7.18 22.50 -9.12
N MET A 97 8.45 22.14 -9.34
CA MET A 97 8.85 20.94 -10.07
C MET A 97 8.54 19.64 -9.33
N LEU A 98 8.49 19.66 -7.99
CA LEU A 98 8.09 18.49 -7.19
C LEU A 98 6.67 18.00 -7.48
N PHE A 99 5.83 18.86 -8.10
CA PHE A 99 4.42 18.59 -8.36
C PHE A 99 4.13 18.32 -9.84
N ARG A 100 5.15 18.32 -10.71
CA ARG A 100 4.98 18.04 -12.14
C ARG A 100 4.84 16.55 -12.35
N THR A 101 3.77 16.14 -13.03
CA THR A 101 3.47 14.73 -13.28
C THR A 101 4.15 14.27 -14.56
N ASP A 102 4.71 13.06 -14.56
CA ASP A 102 5.20 12.36 -15.74
C ASP A 102 4.03 12.00 -16.70
N ARG A 103 4.32 11.30 -17.81
CA ARG A 103 3.28 10.86 -18.75
C ARG A 103 2.34 9.82 -18.13
N THR A 104 2.78 9.14 -17.08
CA THR A 104 2.03 8.11 -16.39
C THR A 104 1.25 8.65 -15.19
N GLY A 105 1.41 9.93 -14.82
CA GLY A 105 0.74 10.59 -13.71
C GLY A 105 1.49 10.57 -12.38
N TYR A 106 2.77 10.22 -12.36
CA TYR A 106 3.66 10.20 -11.20
C TYR A 106 4.38 11.52 -11.02
N ILE A 107 4.44 12.01 -9.78
CA ILE A 107 5.35 13.08 -9.41
C ILE A 107 6.76 12.53 -9.14
N PRO A 108 7.84 13.35 -9.18
CA PRO A 108 9.21 12.85 -9.07
C PRO A 108 9.48 12.04 -7.81
N ILE A 109 8.86 12.40 -6.68
CA ILE A 109 9.00 11.66 -5.42
C ILE A 109 8.30 10.29 -5.47
N GLU A 110 7.18 10.17 -6.18
CA GLU A 110 6.50 8.89 -6.38
C GLU A 110 7.33 7.98 -7.29
N ALA A 111 7.94 8.54 -8.34
CA ALA A 111 8.87 7.80 -9.21
C ALA A 111 10.12 7.34 -8.46
N ALA A 112 10.65 8.17 -7.55
CA ALA A 112 11.79 7.82 -6.68
C ALA A 112 11.43 6.67 -5.74
N LEU A 113 10.21 6.69 -5.21
CA LEU A 113 9.69 5.59 -4.43
C LEU A 113 9.58 4.34 -5.31
N GLU A 114 8.85 4.36 -6.44
CA GLU A 114 8.66 3.16 -7.27
C GLU A 114 9.94 2.52 -7.78
N SER A 115 10.96 3.33 -8.08
CA SER A 115 12.29 2.85 -8.48
C SER A 115 13.14 2.30 -7.33
N GLY A 116 12.67 2.40 -6.08
CA GLY A 116 13.42 1.93 -4.92
C GLY A 116 14.58 2.83 -4.54
N ASN A 117 14.50 4.13 -4.83
CA ASN A 117 15.53 5.11 -4.48
C ASN A 117 15.14 5.94 -3.24
N GLY A 118 15.43 5.40 -2.07
CA GLY A 118 15.14 6.06 -0.79
C GLY A 118 15.92 7.36 -0.57
N ALA A 119 17.13 7.48 -1.13
CA ALA A 119 17.94 8.68 -1.00
C ALA A 119 17.31 9.87 -1.75
N ALA A 120 16.87 9.65 -2.99
CA ALA A 120 16.15 10.68 -3.76
C ALA A 120 14.83 11.05 -3.09
N ALA A 121 14.06 10.07 -2.62
CA ALA A 121 12.79 10.33 -1.94
C ALA A 121 12.97 11.12 -0.64
N ARG A 122 13.96 10.79 0.20
CA ARG A 122 14.30 11.55 1.42
C ARG A 122 14.65 13.00 1.13
N MET A 123 15.49 13.22 0.13
CA MET A 123 15.95 14.54 -0.27
C MET A 123 14.78 15.40 -0.76
N MET A 124 13.93 14.84 -1.63
CA MET A 124 12.72 15.53 -2.11
C MET A 124 11.75 15.84 -0.97
N LEU A 125 11.63 14.94 0.01
CA LEU A 125 10.80 15.16 1.20
C LEU A 125 11.35 16.27 2.11
N ASN A 126 12.66 16.28 2.39
CA ASN A 126 13.32 17.36 3.16
C ASN A 126 13.05 18.73 2.55
N GLU A 127 13.11 18.80 1.24
CA GLU A 127 12.94 20.06 0.52
C GLU A 127 11.47 20.48 0.45
N ALA A 128 10.55 19.53 0.30
CA ALA A 128 9.12 19.80 0.40
C ALA A 128 8.73 20.34 1.78
N GLU A 129 9.33 19.81 2.86
CA GLU A 129 9.20 20.31 4.23
C GLU A 129 9.76 21.73 4.35
N ARG A 130 10.95 22.00 3.78
CA ARG A 130 11.58 23.34 3.79
C ARG A 130 10.70 24.40 3.12
N VAL A 131 10.04 24.03 2.03
CA VAL A 131 9.17 24.93 1.26
C VAL A 131 7.76 25.01 1.87
N GLY A 132 7.41 24.15 2.83
CA GLY A 132 6.07 24.09 3.42
C GLY A 132 5.01 23.57 2.43
N SER A 133 5.44 22.74 1.47
CA SER A 133 4.57 22.22 0.39
C SER A 133 4.14 20.76 0.61
N LEU A 134 4.45 20.20 1.79
CA LEU A 134 4.15 18.81 2.16
C LEU A 134 2.65 18.49 2.17
N ASP A 135 1.78 19.42 2.59
CA ASP A 135 0.32 19.25 2.52
C ASP A 135 -0.16 18.95 1.10
N ARG A 136 0.42 19.63 0.11
CA ARG A 136 0.09 19.44 -1.30
C ARG A 136 0.58 18.08 -1.82
N LEU A 137 1.72 17.60 -1.33
CA LEU A 137 2.25 16.27 -1.68
C LEU A 137 1.39 15.15 -1.07
N LEU A 138 0.98 15.29 0.20
CA LEU A 138 0.15 14.29 0.88
C LEU A 138 -1.26 14.20 0.29
N GLY A 139 -1.80 15.33 -0.18
CA GLY A 139 -3.09 15.39 -0.87
C GLY A 139 -3.04 14.95 -2.34
N TYR A 140 -1.85 14.86 -2.94
CA TYR A 140 -1.69 14.45 -4.33
C TYR A 140 -2.10 12.99 -4.52
N ARG A 141 -2.78 12.73 -5.64
CA ARG A 141 -3.18 11.39 -6.06
C ARG A 141 -2.71 11.18 -7.48
N ASN A 142 -2.00 10.08 -7.66
CA ASN A 142 -1.53 9.65 -8.96
C ASN A 142 -2.70 9.39 -9.92
N ALA A 143 -2.59 9.83 -11.18
CA ALA A 143 -3.66 9.69 -12.17
C ALA A 143 -3.92 8.23 -12.59
N ARG A 144 -2.91 7.35 -12.52
CA ARG A 144 -2.96 5.96 -13.00
C ARG A 144 -3.67 5.02 -12.04
N TYR A 145 -3.35 5.13 -10.75
CA TYR A 145 -3.85 4.21 -9.72
C TYR A 145 -4.60 4.91 -8.58
N GLY A 146 -4.56 6.24 -8.52
CA GLY A 146 -5.12 7.00 -7.39
C GLY A 146 -4.31 6.85 -6.10
N HIS A 147 -3.10 6.28 -6.16
CA HIS A 147 -2.23 6.13 -5.01
C HIS A 147 -1.85 7.50 -4.44
N THR A 148 -1.88 7.62 -3.12
CA THR A 148 -1.22 8.72 -2.42
C THR A 148 0.23 8.35 -2.13
N LEU A 149 1.07 9.35 -1.86
CA LEU A 149 2.46 9.14 -1.46
C LEU A 149 2.61 8.14 -0.30
N MET A 150 1.69 8.21 0.67
CA MET A 150 1.61 7.29 1.81
C MET A 150 1.42 5.83 1.37
N MET A 151 0.61 5.57 0.35
CA MET A 151 0.37 4.21 -0.14
C MET A 151 1.57 3.62 -0.85
N LEU A 152 2.26 4.43 -1.66
CA LEU A 152 3.46 4.01 -2.36
C LEU A 152 4.57 3.68 -1.36
N ALA A 153 4.74 4.50 -0.32
CA ALA A 153 5.69 4.23 0.76
C ALA A 153 5.45 2.88 1.46
N VAL A 154 4.19 2.43 1.59
CA VAL A 154 3.86 1.10 2.14
C VAL A 154 4.30 -0.05 1.21
N HIS A 155 4.22 0.13 -0.11
CA HIS A 155 4.59 -0.90 -1.08
C HIS A 155 6.08 -1.25 -1.03
N LEU A 156 6.91 -0.25 -0.73
CA LEU A 156 8.36 -0.31 -0.89
C LEU A 156 9.10 -0.59 0.41
N ASN A 157 8.39 -0.97 1.46
CA ASN A 157 8.89 -1.07 2.84
C ASN A 157 9.94 -2.19 3.06
N SER A 158 11.07 -2.04 2.36
CA SER A 158 12.38 -2.44 2.82
C SER A 158 12.83 -1.48 3.93
N ARG A 159 13.83 -1.90 4.72
CA ARG A 159 14.34 -1.12 5.88
C ARG A 159 14.69 0.34 5.55
N ASP A 160 14.94 0.64 4.28
CA ASP A 160 15.42 1.94 3.80
C ASP A 160 14.33 3.00 3.58
N PHE A 161 13.04 2.63 3.64
CA PHE A 161 11.89 3.55 3.44
C PHE A 161 10.98 3.70 4.66
N ALA A 162 11.24 2.95 5.73
CA ALA A 162 10.47 3.03 6.97
C ALA A 162 10.54 4.44 7.58
N ASP A 163 11.68 5.11 7.45
CA ASP A 163 11.91 6.50 7.86
C ASP A 163 11.02 7.48 7.09
N ILE A 164 10.91 7.34 5.76
CA ILE A 164 10.05 8.16 4.92
C ILE A 164 8.59 7.98 5.35
N PHE A 165 8.18 6.72 5.54
CA PHE A 165 6.83 6.39 5.98
C PHE A 165 6.50 6.99 7.35
N GLU A 166 7.41 6.84 8.33
CA GLU A 166 7.27 7.44 9.65
C GLU A 166 7.19 8.97 9.59
N ARG A 167 7.99 9.63 8.75
CA ARG A 167 7.95 11.09 8.58
C ARG A 167 6.62 11.56 8.02
N LEU A 168 6.12 10.91 6.96
CA LEU A 168 4.82 11.23 6.37
C LEU A 168 3.70 11.06 7.41
N LEU A 169 3.76 10.00 8.21
CA LEU A 169 2.79 9.77 9.29
C LEU A 169 2.95 10.75 10.44
N ASN A 170 4.16 11.19 10.80
CA ASN A 170 4.34 12.20 11.85
C ASN A 170 3.76 13.56 11.45
N PHE A 171 3.76 13.88 10.16
CA PHE A 171 3.23 15.16 9.66
C PHE A 171 1.70 15.21 9.69
N ASP A 172 1.00 14.24 9.10
CA ASP A 172 -0.45 14.06 9.30
C ASP A 172 -0.79 12.60 9.59
N PRO A 173 -0.72 12.20 10.88
CA PRO A 173 -0.96 10.84 11.33
C PRO A 173 -2.37 10.34 11.04
N THR A 174 -3.27 11.29 10.81
CA THR A 174 -4.69 10.99 10.67
C THR A 174 -5.12 10.89 9.22
N SER A 175 -4.28 11.30 8.26
CA SER A 175 -4.53 11.12 6.82
C SER A 175 -4.88 9.70 6.42
N VAL A 176 -4.42 8.72 7.20
CA VAL A 176 -4.53 7.28 6.96
C VAL A 176 -5.94 6.86 6.52
N HIS A 177 -6.99 7.40 7.14
CA HIS A 177 -8.39 7.08 6.78
C HIS A 177 -8.86 7.70 5.45
N ARG A 178 -8.20 8.76 4.97
CA ARG A 178 -8.54 9.47 3.72
C ARG A 178 -7.79 8.92 2.50
N CYS A 179 -6.76 8.10 2.71
CA CYS A 179 -6.00 7.49 1.63
C CYS A 179 -6.76 6.26 1.11
N TYR A 180 -7.32 6.35 -0.09
CA TYR A 180 -7.91 5.23 -0.85
C TYR A 180 -7.45 5.29 -2.31
N ASP A 181 -7.24 4.16 -2.96
CA ASP A 181 -6.88 4.08 -4.38
C ASP A 181 -8.12 3.93 -5.28
N LEU A 182 -7.92 3.83 -6.60
CA LEU A 182 -9.01 3.63 -7.56
C LEU A 182 -9.71 2.26 -7.39
N ASP A 183 -9.03 1.28 -6.79
CA ASP A 183 -9.60 -0.03 -6.44
C ASP A 183 -10.38 0.02 -5.12
N GLY A 184 -10.49 1.17 -4.46
CA GLY A 184 -11.12 1.32 -3.15
C GLY A 184 -10.29 0.75 -1.99
N CYS A 185 -9.04 0.36 -2.23
CA CYS A 185 -8.14 -0.09 -1.17
C CYS A 185 -7.60 1.12 -0.42
N ASN A 186 -7.74 1.12 0.89
CA ASN A 186 -7.05 2.09 1.74
C ASN A 186 -5.63 1.63 2.12
N VAL A 187 -4.94 2.46 2.89
CA VAL A 187 -3.57 2.16 3.35
C VAL A 187 -3.48 0.87 4.18
N PHE A 188 -4.52 0.51 4.96
CA PHE A 188 -4.57 -0.75 5.70
C PHE A 188 -4.67 -1.95 4.75
N HIS A 189 -5.51 -1.88 3.72
CA HIS A 189 -5.56 -2.91 2.68
C HIS A 189 -4.20 -3.08 1.99
N ARG A 190 -3.50 -1.97 1.74
CA ARG A 190 -2.18 -2.03 1.11
C ARG A 190 -1.14 -2.67 2.03
N CYS A 191 -1.15 -2.36 3.34
CA CYS A 191 -0.26 -3.01 4.31
C CYS A 191 -0.48 -4.53 4.37
N THR A 192 -1.75 -4.97 4.35
CA THR A 192 -2.10 -6.38 4.44
C THR A 192 -1.83 -7.11 3.11
N LYS A 193 -2.10 -6.48 1.96
CA LYS A 193 -1.75 -7.01 0.63
C LYS A 193 -0.25 -7.14 0.41
N SER A 194 0.56 -6.18 0.89
CA SER A 194 2.02 -6.22 0.79
C SER A 194 2.67 -7.12 1.84
N LYS A 195 1.88 -7.67 2.78
CA LYS A 195 2.36 -8.49 3.91
C LYS A 195 3.35 -7.73 4.82
N SER A 196 3.28 -6.39 4.82
CA SER A 196 4.18 -5.55 5.60
C SER A 196 3.67 -5.39 7.03
N CYS A 197 4.08 -6.30 7.93
CA CYS A 197 3.76 -6.22 9.35
C CYS A 197 4.34 -4.94 9.98
N THR A 198 5.56 -4.57 9.58
CA THR A 198 6.25 -3.36 10.06
C THR A 198 5.48 -2.08 9.73
N SER A 199 4.95 -1.91 8.51
CA SER A 199 4.15 -0.72 8.17
C SER A 199 2.90 -0.62 9.04
N LEU A 200 2.21 -1.73 9.26
CA LEU A 200 1.02 -1.78 10.11
C LEU A 200 1.36 -1.43 11.57
N GLN A 201 2.47 -1.96 12.09
CA GLN A 201 2.98 -1.67 13.43
C GLN A 201 3.37 -0.20 13.59
N ILE A 202 4.01 0.42 12.60
CA ILE A 202 4.35 1.85 12.61
C ILE A 202 3.08 2.69 12.66
N ILE A 203 2.09 2.42 11.78
CA ILE A 203 0.81 3.15 11.77
C ILE A 203 0.16 3.05 13.14
N PHE A 204 -0.02 1.84 13.67
CA PHE A 204 -0.69 1.64 14.94
C PHE A 204 0.11 2.19 16.12
N GLY A 205 1.43 2.08 16.12
CA GLY A 205 2.31 2.65 17.15
C GLY A 205 2.17 4.17 17.24
N LEU A 206 2.23 4.85 16.10
CA LEU A 206 2.02 6.31 16.03
C LEU A 206 0.60 6.69 16.46
N LEU A 207 -0.43 6.01 15.96
CA LEU A 207 -1.80 6.27 16.36
C LEU A 207 -2.05 6.02 17.86
N ILE A 208 -1.38 5.03 18.46
CA ILE A 208 -1.44 4.77 19.90
C ILE A 208 -0.88 5.96 20.68
N ASN A 209 0.29 6.46 20.27
CA ASN A 209 1.00 7.56 20.93
C ASN A 209 0.29 8.92 20.84
N LEU A 210 -0.61 9.11 19.87
CA LEU A 210 -1.39 10.35 19.77
C LEU A 210 -2.37 10.51 20.94
N SER A 211 -2.51 11.75 21.41
CA SER A 211 -3.41 12.09 22.51
C SER A 211 -4.86 11.67 22.19
N SER A 212 -5.56 11.16 23.20
CA SER A 212 -6.96 10.73 23.04
C SER A 212 -7.86 11.89 22.59
N VAL A 213 -7.53 13.12 22.96
CA VAL A 213 -8.27 14.33 22.56
C VAL A 213 -8.20 14.55 21.05
N PHE A 214 -7.01 14.43 20.45
CA PHE A 214 -6.82 14.65 19.01
C PHE A 214 -7.51 13.57 18.15
N LEU A 215 -7.60 12.35 18.68
CA LEU A 215 -8.18 11.22 17.96
C LEU A 215 -9.69 11.06 18.17
N LYS A 216 -10.32 11.67 19.18
CA LYS A 216 -11.75 11.47 19.50
C LYS A 216 -12.66 11.60 18.27
N ASP A 217 -12.50 12.68 17.51
CA ASP A 217 -13.35 12.94 16.33
C ASP A 217 -12.98 12.04 15.14
N LYS A 218 -11.79 11.45 15.16
CA LYS A 218 -11.22 10.65 14.06
C LYS A 218 -11.27 9.15 14.32
N ILE A 219 -11.57 8.70 15.54
CA ILE A 219 -11.75 7.29 15.89
C ILE A 219 -12.84 6.67 15.03
N ARG A 220 -13.93 7.39 14.79
CA ARG A 220 -15.00 6.93 13.90
C ARG A 220 -14.47 6.69 12.49
N HIS A 221 -13.72 7.64 11.94
CA HIS A 221 -13.15 7.49 10.60
C HIS A 221 -12.09 6.38 10.50
N LEU A 222 -11.31 6.16 11.57
CA LEU A 222 -10.37 5.04 11.63
C LEU A 222 -11.09 3.70 11.72
N LYS A 223 -12.17 3.61 12.50
CA LYS A 223 -13.05 2.44 12.52
C LYS A 223 -13.62 2.18 11.12
N ASP A 224 -14.22 3.20 10.51
CA ASP A 224 -14.80 3.10 9.17
C ASP A 224 -13.74 2.66 8.15
N ALA A 225 -12.49 3.11 8.28
CA ALA A 225 -11.39 2.68 7.43
C ALA A 225 -10.98 1.21 7.64
N LEU A 226 -11.02 0.68 8.86
CA LEU A 226 -10.75 -0.73 9.13
C LEU A 226 -11.89 -1.65 8.64
N GLU A 227 -13.11 -1.15 8.60
CA GLU A 227 -14.30 -1.88 8.11
C GLU A 227 -14.61 -1.64 6.63
N MET A 228 -13.94 -0.68 6.00
CA MET A 228 -14.08 -0.37 4.58
C MET A 228 -13.71 -1.57 3.73
N THR A 229 -14.36 -1.69 2.58
CA THR A 229 -14.03 -2.72 1.60
C THR A 229 -13.43 -2.17 0.32
N ASP A 230 -12.58 -2.98 -0.29
CA ASP A 230 -12.08 -2.74 -1.64
C ASP A 230 -13.09 -3.15 -2.74
N SER A 231 -12.67 -3.04 -4.00
CA SER A 231 -13.44 -3.45 -5.18
C SER A 231 -13.88 -4.92 -5.16
N LYS A 232 -13.18 -5.79 -4.42
CA LYS A 232 -13.53 -7.19 -4.21
C LYS A 232 -14.44 -7.42 -3.00
N LYS A 233 -14.88 -6.33 -2.35
CA LYS A 233 -15.67 -6.34 -1.10
C LYS A 233 -14.93 -6.98 0.09
N TYR A 234 -13.60 -6.97 0.07
CA TYR A 234 -12.77 -7.45 1.17
C TYR A 234 -12.30 -6.29 2.02
N THR A 235 -12.35 -6.48 3.34
CA THR A 235 -11.74 -5.58 4.32
C THR A 235 -10.26 -5.92 4.52
N PRO A 236 -9.44 -5.08 5.19
CA PRO A 236 -8.05 -5.42 5.51
C PRO A 236 -7.94 -6.75 6.27
N LEU A 237 -8.91 -7.05 7.15
CA LEU A 237 -8.98 -8.28 7.92
C LEU A 237 -9.15 -9.54 7.06
N HIS A 238 -9.86 -9.45 5.94
CA HIS A 238 -9.98 -10.56 4.98
C HIS A 238 -8.60 -10.93 4.40
N TYR A 239 -7.78 -9.93 4.09
CA TYR A 239 -6.42 -10.15 3.56
C TYR A 239 -5.49 -10.73 4.62
N ILE A 240 -5.61 -10.32 5.88
CA ILE A 240 -4.84 -10.92 6.98
C ILE A 240 -5.21 -12.41 7.14
N ALA A 241 -6.51 -12.71 7.12
CA ALA A 241 -6.98 -14.09 7.21
C ALA A 241 -6.61 -14.95 6.00
N LEU A 242 -6.59 -14.36 4.81
CA LEU A 242 -6.12 -15.02 3.59
C LEU A 242 -4.62 -15.40 3.69
N ASP A 243 -3.79 -14.48 4.19
CA ASP A 243 -2.33 -14.64 4.26
C ASP A 243 -1.86 -15.55 5.40
N GLY A 244 -2.56 -15.55 6.53
CA GLY A 244 -2.17 -16.32 7.71
C GLY A 244 -1.28 -15.56 8.70
N ASN A 245 -1.19 -14.23 8.59
CA ASN A 245 -0.27 -13.43 9.41
C ASN A 245 -0.88 -13.06 10.78
N VAL A 246 -0.55 -13.84 11.80
CA VAL A 246 -1.02 -13.63 13.19
C VAL A 246 -0.44 -12.35 13.80
N GLU A 247 0.80 -11.98 13.47
CA GLU A 247 1.45 -10.77 14.02
C GLU A 247 0.67 -9.49 13.66
N MET A 248 0.08 -9.46 12.46
CA MET A 248 -0.80 -8.35 12.04
C MET A 248 -2.09 -8.30 12.87
N LEU A 249 -2.66 -9.46 13.24
CA LEU A 249 -3.85 -9.52 14.10
C LEU A 249 -3.55 -9.06 15.51
N GLU A 250 -2.42 -9.48 16.08
CA GLU A 250 -1.98 -9.02 17.40
C GLU A 250 -1.74 -7.51 17.42
N SER A 251 -1.10 -6.98 16.38
CA SER A 251 -0.88 -5.54 16.21
C SER A 251 -2.19 -4.77 16.11
N LEU A 252 -3.14 -5.27 15.32
CA LEU A 252 -4.49 -4.72 15.20
C LEU A 252 -5.21 -4.76 16.56
N GLN A 253 -5.20 -5.88 17.27
CA GLN A 253 -5.89 -6.00 18.56
C GLN A 253 -5.28 -5.10 19.63
N ARG A 254 -3.95 -4.95 19.67
CA ARG A 254 -3.28 -4.01 20.57
C ARG A 254 -3.78 -2.59 20.33
N PHE A 255 -3.90 -2.18 19.07
CA PHE A 255 -4.46 -0.88 18.69
C PHE A 255 -5.93 -0.74 19.11
N LEU A 256 -6.77 -1.72 18.77
CA LEU A 256 -8.20 -1.71 19.08
C LEU A 256 -8.45 -1.62 20.59
N ARG A 257 -7.74 -2.41 21.41
CA ARG A 257 -7.84 -2.38 22.88
C ARG A 257 -7.39 -1.05 23.46
N HIS A 258 -6.28 -0.50 22.99
CA HIS A 258 -5.73 0.75 23.54
C HIS A 258 -6.60 1.98 23.22
N LYS A 259 -7.28 1.99 22.06
CA LYS A 259 -8.18 3.08 21.67
C LYS A 259 -9.66 2.77 21.92
N ASN A 260 -9.97 1.61 22.49
CA ASN A 260 -11.31 1.11 22.75
C ASN A 260 -12.21 1.16 21.48
N ILE A 261 -11.67 0.72 20.36
CA ILE A 261 -12.35 0.66 19.06
C ILE A 261 -12.92 -0.74 18.89
N ASN A 262 -14.22 -0.83 18.63
CA ASN A 262 -14.88 -2.08 18.32
C ASN A 262 -15.14 -2.17 16.80
N ILE A 263 -14.58 -3.19 16.16
CA ILE A 263 -14.76 -3.50 14.74
C ILE A 263 -15.54 -4.81 14.56
N SER A 264 -16.27 -4.93 13.45
CA SER A 264 -16.87 -6.20 13.05
C SER A 264 -15.83 -7.14 12.44
N PHE A 265 -15.77 -8.37 12.96
CA PHE A 265 -14.94 -9.45 12.40
C PHE A 265 -15.74 -10.34 11.42
N ASP A 266 -17.07 -10.17 11.35
CA ASP A 266 -17.99 -10.92 10.47
C ASP A 266 -18.37 -10.15 9.20
N ALA A 267 -17.50 -9.25 8.74
CA ALA A 267 -17.76 -8.49 7.54
C ALA A 267 -17.99 -9.44 6.35
N CYS A 268 -19.21 -9.47 5.81
CA CYS A 268 -19.59 -10.22 4.62
C CYS A 268 -20.67 -9.42 3.87
N PHE A 269 -20.50 -9.27 2.56
CA PHE A 269 -21.44 -8.48 1.73
C PHE A 269 -22.23 -9.42 0.81
N LYS A 270 -23.36 -8.93 0.28
CA LYS A 270 -24.40 -9.78 -0.33
C LYS A 270 -24.09 -10.27 -1.76
N ASP A 271 -22.97 -9.88 -2.37
CA ASP A 271 -22.63 -10.29 -3.74
C ASP A 271 -21.73 -11.54 -3.79
N SER A 272 -21.77 -12.27 -4.91
CA SER A 272 -21.39 -13.67 -5.03
C SER A 272 -19.99 -14.05 -4.53
N ARG A 273 -19.92 -15.15 -3.75
CA ARG A 273 -18.74 -15.77 -3.11
C ARG A 273 -18.13 -15.04 -1.91
N LEU A 274 -18.78 -14.03 -1.35
CA LEU A 274 -18.23 -13.33 -0.21
C LEU A 274 -18.21 -14.23 1.04
N LEU A 275 -17.05 -14.28 1.67
CA LEU A 275 -16.68 -15.12 2.79
C LEU A 275 -16.30 -14.20 3.93
N THR A 276 -16.66 -14.55 5.16
CA THR A 276 -16.12 -13.85 6.32
C THR A 276 -14.59 -14.06 6.39
N PRO A 277 -13.85 -13.20 7.09
CA PRO A 277 -12.43 -13.43 7.36
C PRO A 277 -12.15 -14.83 7.92
N LEU A 278 -12.98 -15.34 8.84
CA LEU A 278 -12.84 -16.70 9.36
C LEU A 278 -12.97 -17.75 8.25
N MET A 279 -13.98 -17.64 7.39
CA MET A 279 -14.15 -18.58 6.27
C MET A 279 -12.98 -18.56 5.29
N LEU A 280 -12.42 -17.38 4.99
CA LEU A 280 -11.22 -17.26 4.15
C LEU A 280 -10.01 -17.94 4.80
N GLY A 281 -9.79 -17.71 6.09
CA GLY A 281 -8.73 -18.39 6.84
C GLY A 281 -8.89 -19.91 6.81
N VAL A 282 -10.11 -20.41 7.00
CA VAL A 282 -10.41 -21.84 6.96
C VAL A 282 -10.17 -22.42 5.56
N GLN A 283 -10.66 -21.75 4.52
CA GLN A 283 -10.48 -22.19 3.13
C GLN A 283 -9.00 -22.28 2.75
N ASN A 284 -8.16 -21.38 3.27
CA ASN A 284 -6.72 -21.38 3.03
C ASN A 284 -5.92 -22.24 4.02
N GLY A 285 -6.55 -22.89 4.99
CA GLY A 285 -5.85 -23.73 5.96
C GLY A 285 -5.08 -22.96 7.04
N GLN A 286 -5.40 -21.68 7.28
CA GLN A 286 -4.67 -20.78 8.18
C GLN A 286 -5.05 -21.00 9.65
N PHE A 287 -4.63 -22.14 10.21
CA PHE A 287 -5.01 -22.61 11.55
C PHE A 287 -4.82 -21.55 12.66
N GLU A 288 -3.64 -20.95 12.75
CA GLU A 288 -3.33 -19.99 13.83
C GLU A 288 -4.17 -18.72 13.73
N VAL A 289 -4.46 -18.23 12.52
CA VAL A 289 -5.38 -17.10 12.33
C VAL A 289 -6.82 -17.48 12.68
N CYS A 290 -7.30 -18.65 12.26
CA CYS A 290 -8.62 -19.13 12.64
C CYS A 290 -8.77 -19.24 14.15
N LYS A 291 -7.76 -19.81 14.83
CA LYS A 291 -7.73 -19.93 16.29
C LYS A 291 -7.76 -18.55 16.94
N TRP A 292 -6.93 -17.64 16.46
CA TRP A 292 -6.89 -16.28 16.96
C TRP A 292 -8.25 -15.58 16.80
N LEU A 293 -8.89 -15.69 15.63
CA LEU A 293 -10.20 -15.09 15.34
C LEU A 293 -11.31 -15.67 16.24
N LEU A 294 -11.27 -16.97 16.55
CA LEU A 294 -12.26 -17.62 17.42
C LEU A 294 -12.05 -17.31 18.92
N GLU A 295 -10.81 -17.10 19.35
CA GLU A 295 -10.47 -16.80 20.74
C GLU A 295 -10.59 -15.30 21.07
N ASN A 296 -10.32 -14.44 20.09
CA ASN A 296 -10.18 -12.98 20.29
C ASN A 296 -11.16 -12.13 19.48
N GLY A 297 -11.64 -12.64 18.34
CA GLY A 297 -12.66 -11.99 17.54
C GLY A 297 -14.04 -12.39 18.03
N SER A 298 -14.95 -11.43 18.11
CA SER A 298 -16.38 -11.73 18.24
C SER A 298 -16.90 -12.15 16.86
N VAL A 299 -16.68 -13.42 16.50
CA VAL A 299 -17.01 -14.02 15.19
C VAL A 299 -18.17 -15.00 15.36
N ASP A 300 -19.14 -14.95 14.46
CA ASP A 300 -20.21 -15.94 14.36
C ASP A 300 -19.75 -17.19 13.57
N VAL A 301 -19.54 -18.30 14.29
CA VAL A 301 -19.11 -19.59 13.71
C VAL A 301 -20.18 -20.22 12.80
N HIS A 302 -21.44 -19.82 12.96
CA HIS A 302 -22.56 -20.29 12.14
C HIS A 302 -22.89 -19.32 11.01
N PHE A 303 -22.11 -18.24 10.82
CA PHE A 303 -22.29 -17.36 9.68
C PHE A 303 -22.30 -18.16 8.38
N LYS A 304 -23.17 -17.79 7.46
CA LYS A 304 -23.37 -18.50 6.18
C LYS A 304 -22.96 -17.64 5.01
N GLN A 305 -22.24 -18.24 4.07
CA GLN A 305 -22.03 -17.62 2.78
C GLN A 305 -23.37 -17.48 2.05
N HIS A 306 -23.67 -16.27 1.57
CA HIS A 306 -24.97 -15.94 1.01
C HIS A 306 -25.39 -16.81 -0.19
N SER A 307 -24.43 -17.19 -1.05
CA SER A 307 -24.73 -17.91 -2.30
C SER A 307 -24.96 -19.41 -2.16
N THR A 308 -24.41 -20.04 -1.12
CA THR A 308 -24.34 -21.50 -0.98
C THR A 308 -24.79 -21.99 0.38
N CYS A 309 -25.11 -21.07 1.30
CA CYS A 309 -25.40 -21.36 2.70
C CYS A 309 -24.26 -22.05 3.48
N LEU A 310 -23.04 -22.10 2.93
CA LEU A 310 -21.93 -22.79 3.59
C LEU A 310 -21.38 -21.98 4.77
N THR A 311 -21.20 -22.65 5.90
CA THR A 311 -20.54 -22.14 7.11
C THR A 311 -19.03 -22.41 7.10
N ALA A 312 -18.28 -21.82 8.03
CA ALA A 312 -16.85 -22.12 8.20
C ALA A 312 -16.59 -23.63 8.36
N LEU A 313 -17.46 -24.36 9.04
CA LEU A 313 -17.31 -25.82 9.22
C LEU A 313 -17.44 -26.59 7.89
N HIS A 314 -18.32 -26.16 6.99
CA HIS A 314 -18.41 -26.75 5.64
C HIS A 314 -17.10 -26.59 4.87
N PHE A 315 -16.49 -25.40 4.92
CA PHE A 315 -15.20 -25.15 4.26
C PHE A 315 -14.08 -26.01 4.86
N ALA A 316 -14.04 -26.21 6.19
CA ALA A 316 -13.07 -27.08 6.83
C ALA A 316 -13.22 -28.55 6.42
N VAL A 317 -14.47 -29.02 6.28
CA VAL A 317 -14.81 -30.37 5.81
C VAL A 317 -14.42 -30.56 4.35
N ARG A 318 -14.75 -29.60 3.48
CA ARG A 318 -14.38 -29.62 2.06
C ARG A 318 -12.87 -29.59 1.85
N ALA A 319 -12.14 -28.85 2.69
CA ALA A 319 -10.69 -28.84 2.70
C ALA A 319 -10.08 -30.14 3.28
N GLY A 320 -10.89 -30.97 3.95
CA GLY A 320 -10.44 -32.21 4.60
C GLY A 320 -9.40 -31.97 5.68
N ASN A 321 -9.59 -30.93 6.49
CA ASN A 321 -8.66 -30.54 7.57
C ASN A 321 -9.24 -30.90 8.96
N PRO A 322 -8.87 -32.06 9.54
CA PRO A 322 -9.31 -32.50 10.86
C PRO A 322 -9.03 -31.50 12.00
N GLU A 323 -7.92 -30.77 11.92
CA GLU A 323 -7.48 -29.84 12.97
C GLU A 323 -8.39 -28.61 13.00
N LEU A 324 -8.70 -28.05 11.82
CA LEU A 324 -9.66 -26.95 11.70
C LEU A 324 -11.08 -27.35 12.08
N ILE A 325 -11.52 -28.57 11.73
CA ILE A 325 -12.82 -29.10 12.17
C ILE A 325 -12.88 -29.16 13.70
N SER A 326 -11.85 -29.73 14.34
CA SER A 326 -11.78 -29.85 15.80
C SER A 326 -11.77 -28.48 16.47
N LEU A 327 -11.04 -27.51 15.90
CA LEU A 327 -10.98 -26.14 16.38
C LEU A 327 -12.36 -25.47 16.31
N LEU A 328 -13.03 -25.52 15.15
CA LEU A 328 -14.36 -24.91 14.98
C LEU A 328 -15.40 -25.55 15.92
N MET A 329 -15.41 -26.88 16.05
CA MET A 329 -16.32 -27.58 16.96
C MET A 329 -16.07 -27.22 18.43
N LYS A 330 -14.81 -27.09 18.84
CA LYS A 330 -14.45 -26.64 20.20
C LYS A 330 -15.01 -25.25 20.52
N HIS A 331 -15.18 -24.40 19.50
CA HIS A 331 -15.75 -23.06 19.61
C HIS A 331 -17.25 -23.01 19.28
N GLY A 332 -17.95 -24.14 19.32
CA GLY A 332 -19.41 -24.21 19.25
C GLY A 332 -19.98 -24.43 17.85
N ALA A 333 -19.16 -24.68 16.82
CA ALA A 333 -19.67 -25.00 15.50
C ALA A 333 -20.41 -26.35 15.51
N ASP A 334 -21.64 -26.35 15.00
CA ASP A 334 -22.53 -27.50 14.99
C ASP A 334 -22.39 -28.28 13.67
N PRO A 335 -22.01 -29.58 13.71
CA PRO A 335 -21.85 -30.43 12.53
C PRO A 335 -23.17 -30.78 11.83
N GLU A 336 -24.31 -30.60 12.50
CA GLU A 336 -25.66 -30.81 11.97
C GLU A 336 -26.40 -29.48 11.76
N TYR A 337 -25.69 -28.35 11.78
CA TYR A 337 -26.29 -27.04 11.63
C TYR A 337 -27.15 -26.95 10.36
N ILE A 338 -28.44 -26.75 10.58
CA ILE A 338 -29.44 -26.45 9.57
C ILE A 338 -30.05 -25.10 9.91
N ASP A 339 -30.19 -24.24 8.91
CA ASP A 339 -30.98 -23.02 9.06
C ASP A 339 -32.18 -23.10 8.11
N SER A 340 -33.35 -22.76 8.65
CA SER A 340 -34.64 -22.63 7.97
C SER A 340 -34.61 -21.81 6.66
N GLU A 341 -33.69 -20.85 6.53
CA GLU A 341 -33.53 -20.07 5.29
C GLU A 341 -32.80 -20.84 4.17
N CYS A 342 -32.08 -21.91 4.50
CA CYS A 342 -31.28 -22.71 3.57
C CYS A 342 -32.03 -23.94 3.04
N ASP A 343 -33.19 -24.27 3.60
CA ASP A 343 -34.07 -25.35 3.14
C ASP A 343 -34.56 -25.15 1.69
N GLY A 344 -34.53 -23.90 1.19
CA GLY A 344 -34.87 -23.57 -0.19
C GLY A 344 -33.70 -23.69 -1.19
N VAL A 345 -32.47 -23.91 -0.72
CA VAL A 345 -31.29 -24.09 -1.58
C VAL A 345 -31.22 -25.56 -2.01
N ALA A 346 -31.43 -25.82 -3.30
CA ALA A 346 -31.24 -27.16 -3.85
C ALA A 346 -29.82 -27.66 -3.53
N ASP A 347 -29.73 -28.87 -2.95
CA ASP A 347 -28.50 -29.55 -2.55
C ASP A 347 -27.77 -29.03 -1.31
N TYR A 348 -28.40 -28.23 -0.43
CA TYR A 348 -27.80 -27.95 0.88
C TYR A 348 -27.63 -29.25 1.68
N LYS A 349 -26.43 -29.45 2.22
CA LYS A 349 -26.07 -30.59 3.08
C LYS A 349 -25.43 -30.02 4.33
N THR A 350 -25.76 -30.58 5.49
CA THR A 350 -25.05 -30.27 6.74
C THR A 350 -23.55 -30.57 6.60
N PRO A 351 -22.68 -29.99 7.44
CA PRO A 351 -21.26 -30.32 7.42
C PRO A 351 -21.00 -31.84 7.52
N LEU A 352 -21.76 -32.54 8.37
CA LEU A 352 -21.71 -34.00 8.49
C LEU A 352 -22.22 -34.70 7.22
N GLY A 353 -23.35 -34.25 6.64
CA GLY A 353 -23.90 -34.80 5.39
C GLY A 353 -22.96 -34.60 4.20
N MET A 354 -22.28 -33.45 4.12
CA MET A 354 -21.23 -33.18 3.14
C MET A 354 -20.06 -34.15 3.31
N ALA A 355 -19.56 -34.33 4.55
CA ALA A 355 -18.47 -35.26 4.83
C ALA A 355 -18.80 -36.71 4.45
N GLN A 356 -20.05 -37.12 4.60
CA GLN A 356 -20.51 -38.47 4.27
C GLN A 356 -20.72 -38.69 2.77
N THR A 357 -21.30 -37.71 2.07
CA THR A 357 -21.73 -37.87 0.68
C THR A 357 -20.67 -37.47 -0.35
N GLU A 358 -19.83 -36.49 -0.05
CA GLU A 358 -18.82 -36.00 -0.99
C GLU A 358 -17.51 -36.79 -0.85
N ASP A 359 -16.71 -36.77 -1.91
CA ASP A 359 -15.34 -37.28 -1.88
C ASP A 359 -14.42 -36.17 -1.39
N ILE A 360 -14.09 -36.22 -0.10
CA ILE A 360 -13.27 -35.24 0.60
C ILE A 360 -11.94 -35.85 1.05
N PRO A 361 -10.85 -35.08 1.05
CA PRO A 361 -9.60 -35.54 1.62
C PRO A 361 -9.77 -35.86 3.12
N ASN A 362 -9.05 -36.87 3.63
CA ASN A 362 -9.13 -37.31 5.03
C ASN A 362 -10.54 -37.68 5.54
N LYS A 363 -11.46 -38.06 4.64
CA LYS A 363 -12.87 -38.37 4.92
C LYS A 363 -13.13 -39.12 6.23
N GLN A 364 -12.45 -40.23 6.47
CA GLN A 364 -12.65 -41.05 7.67
C GLN A 364 -12.28 -40.29 8.96
N ALA A 365 -11.21 -39.49 8.92
CA ALA A 365 -10.80 -38.68 10.07
C ALA A 365 -11.78 -37.53 10.33
N CYS A 366 -12.22 -36.85 9.28
CA CYS A 366 -13.22 -35.78 9.35
C CYS A 366 -14.54 -36.30 9.93
N ILE A 367 -15.09 -37.40 9.39
CA ILE A 367 -16.33 -38.02 9.90
C ILE A 367 -16.17 -38.40 11.37
N LYS A 368 -15.06 -39.05 11.73
CA LYS A 368 -14.80 -39.49 13.11
C LYS A 368 -14.81 -38.33 14.11
N ILE A 369 -14.33 -37.15 13.72
CA ILE A 369 -14.34 -35.95 14.57
C ILE A 369 -15.74 -35.35 14.63
N LEU A 370 -16.43 -35.23 13.50
CA LEU A 370 -17.79 -34.69 13.42
C LEU A 370 -18.80 -35.54 14.22
N THR A 371 -18.61 -36.86 14.29
CA THR A 371 -19.50 -37.77 15.05
C THR A 371 -19.14 -37.90 16.53
N ARG A 372 -18.06 -37.26 16.99
CA ARG A 372 -17.53 -37.40 18.36
C ARG A 372 -18.08 -36.37 19.36
N SER A 373 -19.06 -35.56 18.95
CA SER A 373 -19.73 -34.54 19.76
C SER A 373 -20.59 -35.13 20.87
#